data_AF-A0A495W1I7-F1
#
_entry.id   AF-A0A495W1I7-F1
#
_cell.length_a   1.000
_cell.length_b   1.000
_cell.length_c   1.000
_cell.angle_alpha   90.00
_cell.angle_beta   90.00
_cell.angle_gamma   90.00
#
_symmetry.space_group_name_H-M   'P 1'
#
loop_
_entity.id
_entity.type
_entity.pdbx_description
1 polymer ?
#
loop_
_entity_poly.entity_id
_entity_poly.type
_entity_poly.pdbx_seq_one_letter_code
_entity_poly.pdbx_strand_id
1 'polypeptide(L)'
;MTSYSVLPSGSKASVIATWTSEFSDHSAKVTTLADAEPAAELAYLLTRLSEHAWSAAAWSGISPVIEAGIARLVERLRSTEPRIAPVDLVKTDHRHTEGYLHSDVTRLLTSQLPDLLGDLTGAQRHSIADELVLDADARAEALRLLVTGWDPESTTSRIWQMCEVTRSMSFGESGPLPEGGAGWINRVWETQGSPAGRWGARDRLMRLEQLVEACKAHGGRAEVEENPTHAHLVVPRTPDSPLDDVDIFDVRVHDRRWDTEDADPFAPLVITRRLPGGSEVLGEVEPDDDDAFAKLLGEWTRLLPSPVVIDRSRE
;
A
#
# COMPACT_ATOMS: atom_id res chain seq x y z
N MET A 1 3.13 0.34 10.58
CA MET A 1 2.89 -1.03 10.94
C MET A 1 3.25 -1.23 12.39
N THR A 2 2.26 -1.62 13.17
CA THR A 2 2.46 -2.06 14.54
C THR A 2 2.85 -3.53 14.51
N SER A 3 4.01 -3.84 15.09
CA SER A 3 4.39 -5.21 15.41
C SER A 3 3.89 -5.53 16.82
N TYR A 4 3.24 -6.66 17.00
CA TYR A 4 2.78 -7.10 18.31
C TYR A 4 3.65 -8.24 18.79
N SER A 5 4.12 -8.13 20.03
CA SER A 5 4.98 -9.12 20.68
C SER A 5 4.41 -9.52 22.03
N VAL A 6 4.93 -10.62 22.58
CA VAL A 6 4.51 -11.13 23.88
C VAL A 6 5.61 -10.89 24.90
N LEU A 7 5.24 -10.26 26.01
CA LEU A 7 6.05 -10.15 27.21
C LEU A 7 5.53 -11.13 28.29
N PRO A 8 6.21 -12.26 28.53
CA PRO A 8 5.86 -13.15 29.62
C PRO A 8 6.05 -12.46 30.98
N SER A 9 5.14 -12.69 31.92
CA SER A 9 5.16 -12.11 33.26
C SER A 9 4.62 -13.12 34.27
N GLY A 10 5.46 -14.09 34.63
CA GLY A 10 5.08 -15.20 35.50
C GLY A 10 4.05 -16.11 34.83
N SER A 11 2.88 -16.29 35.45
CA SER A 11 1.77 -17.10 34.92
C SER A 11 0.82 -16.30 34.03
N LYS A 12 1.26 -15.18 33.46
CA LYS A 12 0.48 -14.31 32.56
C LYS A 12 1.37 -13.83 31.43
N ALA A 13 0.76 -13.43 30.33
CA ALA A 13 1.45 -12.90 29.17
C ALA A 13 0.82 -11.57 28.74
N SER A 14 1.63 -10.53 28.54
CA SER A 14 1.14 -9.25 28.02
C SER A 14 1.45 -9.13 26.53
N VAL A 15 0.46 -8.68 25.76
CA VAL A 15 0.66 -8.32 24.35
C VAL A 15 1.10 -6.85 24.29
N ILE A 16 2.23 -6.61 23.65
CA ILE A 16 2.86 -5.30 23.52
C ILE A 16 2.84 -4.91 22.04
N ALA A 17 2.23 -3.78 21.73
CA ALA A 17 2.33 -3.11 20.45
C ALA A 17 3.67 -2.36 20.39
N THR A 18 4.39 -2.50 19.30
CA THR A 18 5.65 -1.81 19.04
C THR A 18 5.60 -1.20 17.65
N TRP A 19 6.10 0.03 17.52
CA TRP A 19 6.13 0.69 16.23
C TRP A 19 7.29 1.66 16.11
N THR A 20 7.77 1.82 14.88
CA THR A 20 8.93 2.66 14.58
C THR A 20 8.55 4.14 14.54
N SER A 21 9.53 4.98 14.87
CA SER A 21 9.59 6.42 14.62
C SER A 21 10.97 6.76 14.03
N GLU A 22 11.28 8.04 13.83
CA GLU A 22 12.55 8.46 13.21
C GLU A 22 13.80 7.95 13.95
N PHE A 23 13.79 7.98 15.28
CA PHE A 23 14.98 7.70 16.10
C PHE A 23 14.81 6.58 17.12
N SER A 24 13.57 6.10 17.34
CA SER A 24 13.31 5.10 18.37
C SER A 24 12.06 4.27 18.09
N ASP A 25 12.04 3.07 18.64
CA ASP A 25 10.82 2.28 18.72
C ASP A 25 9.99 2.71 19.93
N HIS A 26 8.70 2.89 19.70
CA HIS A 26 7.71 3.11 20.75
C HIS A 26 7.03 1.79 21.06
N SER A 27 6.58 1.63 22.31
CA SER A 27 5.78 0.48 22.70
C SER A 27 4.64 0.86 23.63
N ALA A 28 3.54 0.14 23.51
CA ALA A 28 2.39 0.25 24.38
C ALA A 28 1.88 -1.15 24.76
N LYS A 29 1.45 -1.28 26.01
CA LYS A 29 0.77 -2.49 26.45
C LYS A 29 -0.65 -2.49 25.91
N VAL A 30 -0.98 -3.49 25.08
CA VAL A 30 -2.33 -3.66 24.53
C VAL A 30 -3.22 -4.37 25.53
N THR A 31 -2.79 -5.53 26.03
CA THR A 31 -3.61 -6.34 26.94
C THR A 31 -2.77 -7.37 27.70
N THR A 32 -3.38 -8.10 28.65
CA THR A 32 -2.77 -9.22 29.36
C THR A 32 -3.70 -10.43 29.33
N LEU A 33 -3.17 -11.59 28.95
CA LEU A 33 -3.84 -12.88 28.95
C LEU A 33 -3.26 -13.77 30.05
N ALA A 34 -4.01 -14.82 30.40
CA ALA A 34 -3.58 -15.82 31.37
C ALA A 34 -2.47 -16.72 30.82
N ASP A 35 -2.50 -17.03 29.53
CA ASP A 35 -1.60 -18.00 28.91
C ASP A 35 -0.76 -17.38 27.78
N ALA A 36 0.47 -17.87 27.63
CA ALA A 36 1.42 -17.36 26.64
C ALA A 36 1.03 -17.75 25.20
N GLU A 37 0.41 -18.90 25.01
CA GLU A 37 0.05 -19.41 23.69
C GLU A 37 -1.08 -18.59 23.02
N PRO A 38 -2.25 -18.34 23.67
CA PRO A 38 -3.25 -17.42 23.14
C PRO A 38 -2.72 -15.98 22.98
N ALA A 39 -1.78 -15.55 23.82
CA ALA A 39 -1.15 -14.23 23.68
C ALA A 39 -0.26 -14.16 22.44
N ALA A 40 0.48 -15.23 22.15
CA ALA A 40 1.33 -15.33 20.97
C ALA A 40 0.50 -15.40 19.69
N GLU A 41 -0.59 -16.17 19.69
CA GLU A 41 -1.52 -16.22 18.58
C GLU A 41 -2.18 -14.84 18.35
N LEU A 42 -2.62 -14.16 19.41
CA LEU A 42 -3.18 -12.81 19.31
C LEU A 42 -2.17 -11.82 18.75
N ALA A 43 -0.94 -11.82 19.26
CA ALA A 43 0.13 -10.97 18.77
C ALA A 43 0.43 -11.24 17.29
N TYR A 44 0.48 -12.50 16.88
CA TYR A 44 0.69 -12.88 15.49
C TYR A 44 -0.44 -12.38 14.57
N LEU A 45 -1.71 -12.61 14.94
CA LEU A 45 -2.85 -12.19 14.11
C LEU A 45 -2.99 -10.66 14.02
N LEU A 46 -2.75 -9.94 15.12
CA LEU A 46 -2.77 -8.47 15.12
C LEU A 46 -1.61 -7.90 14.29
N THR A 47 -0.43 -8.52 14.35
CA THR A 47 0.73 -8.11 13.53
C THR A 47 0.40 -8.22 12.06
N ARG A 48 -0.14 -9.37 11.64
CA ARG A 48 -0.55 -9.59 10.25
C ARG A 48 -1.64 -8.63 9.79
N LEU A 49 -2.65 -8.38 10.63
CA LEU A 49 -3.68 -7.40 10.29
C LEU A 49 -3.08 -6.00 10.08
N SER A 50 -2.18 -5.56 10.97
CA SER A 50 -1.51 -4.26 10.84
C SER A 50 -0.61 -4.22 9.60
N GLU A 51 0.20 -5.26 9.36
CA GLU A 51 1.03 -5.45 8.16
C GLU A 51 0.22 -5.27 6.88
N HIS A 52 -0.86 -6.03 6.74
CA HIS A 52 -1.69 -5.99 5.55
C HIS A 52 -2.45 -4.67 5.41
N ALA A 53 -2.93 -4.06 6.50
CA ALA A 53 -3.61 -2.77 6.43
C ALA A 53 -2.66 -1.64 6.01
N TRP A 54 -1.46 -1.59 6.58
CA TRP A 54 -0.43 -0.62 6.19
C TRP A 54 0.08 -0.87 4.76
N SER A 55 0.28 -2.13 4.36
CA SER A 55 0.63 -2.50 2.99
C SER A 55 -0.46 -2.11 1.99
N ALA A 56 -1.73 -2.35 2.31
CA ALA A 56 -2.84 -1.94 1.46
C ALA A 56 -2.93 -0.42 1.35
N ALA A 57 -2.78 0.31 2.46
CA ALA A 57 -2.76 1.77 2.45
C ALA A 57 -1.67 2.33 1.54
N ALA A 58 -0.48 1.69 1.54
CA ALA A 58 0.61 2.09 0.67
C ALA A 58 0.37 1.68 -0.79
N TRP A 59 -0.05 0.45 -1.08
CA TRP A 59 0.12 -0.15 -2.41
C TRP A 59 -1.17 -0.56 -3.10
N SER A 60 -2.33 -0.37 -2.47
CA SER A 60 -3.56 -0.99 -2.96
C SER A 60 -4.82 -0.13 -2.85
N GLY A 61 -5.59 -0.10 -3.93
CA GLY A 61 -6.93 0.54 -3.94
C GLY A 61 -7.99 -0.14 -3.07
N ILE A 62 -7.69 -1.28 -2.42
CA ILE A 62 -8.62 -1.93 -1.47
C ILE A 62 -8.49 -1.43 -0.04
N SER A 63 -7.55 -0.51 0.25
CA SER A 63 -7.38 0.07 1.60
C SER A 63 -8.70 0.55 2.22
N PRO A 64 -9.59 1.29 1.51
CA PRO A 64 -10.87 1.73 2.09
C PRO A 64 -11.77 0.57 2.57
N VAL A 65 -11.75 -0.57 1.88
CA VAL A 65 -12.52 -1.75 2.25
C VAL A 65 -11.93 -2.42 3.50
N ILE A 66 -10.61 -2.51 3.57
CA ILE A 66 -9.91 -3.06 4.74
C ILE A 66 -10.17 -2.18 5.97
N GLU A 67 -10.06 -0.86 5.85
CA GLU A 67 -10.36 0.07 6.96
C GLU A 67 -11.82 -0.06 7.43
N ALA A 68 -12.77 -0.18 6.49
CA ALA A 68 -14.17 -0.42 6.84
C ALA A 68 -14.36 -1.76 7.56
N GLY A 69 -13.61 -2.80 7.17
CA GLY A 69 -13.59 -4.10 7.87
C GLY A 69 -13.04 -3.99 9.29
N ILE A 70 -11.93 -3.28 9.47
CA ILE A 70 -11.32 -3.03 10.79
C ILE A 70 -12.29 -2.25 11.68
N ALA A 71 -12.95 -1.22 11.16
CA ALA A 71 -13.95 -0.45 11.90
C ALA A 71 -15.12 -1.34 12.38
N ARG A 72 -15.63 -2.25 11.53
CA ARG A 72 -16.66 -3.21 11.92
C ARG A 72 -16.17 -4.21 12.98
N LEU A 73 -14.91 -4.62 12.91
CA LEU A 73 -14.33 -5.47 13.97
C LEU A 73 -14.28 -4.72 15.30
N VAL A 74 -13.85 -3.45 15.29
CA VAL A 74 -13.83 -2.57 16.47
C VAL A 74 -15.22 -2.45 17.10
N GLU A 75 -16.26 -2.20 16.29
CA GLU A 75 -17.66 -2.14 16.75
C GLU A 75 -18.07 -3.44 17.46
N ARG A 76 -17.70 -4.59 16.90
CA ARG A 76 -18.03 -5.91 17.48
C ARG A 76 -17.27 -6.18 18.76
N LEU A 77 -16.00 -5.77 18.86
CA LEU A 77 -15.21 -5.91 20.08
C LEU A 77 -15.76 -5.07 21.24
N ARG A 78 -16.39 -3.94 20.91
CA ARG A 78 -17.08 -3.07 21.88
C ARG A 78 -18.50 -3.53 22.22
N SER A 79 -19.03 -4.52 21.49
CA SER A 79 -20.35 -5.07 21.77
C SER A 79 -20.36 -5.93 23.04
N THR A 80 -21.54 -6.08 23.64
CA THR A 80 -21.76 -6.99 24.78
C THR A 80 -22.02 -8.43 24.34
N GLU A 81 -21.96 -8.72 23.04
CA GLU A 81 -22.23 -10.06 22.52
C GLU A 81 -21.17 -11.05 23.02
N PRO A 82 -21.58 -12.27 23.43
CA PRO A 82 -20.65 -13.26 23.94
C PRO A 82 -19.68 -13.75 22.86
N ARG A 83 -20.07 -13.67 21.57
CA ARG A 83 -19.24 -14.07 20.43
C ARG A 83 -19.03 -12.90 19.47
N ILE A 84 -17.84 -12.84 18.90
CA ILE A 84 -17.53 -11.92 17.81
C ILE A 84 -17.94 -12.58 16.51
N ALA A 85 -18.84 -11.95 15.75
CA ALA A 85 -19.26 -12.49 14.46
C ALA A 85 -18.13 -12.33 13.40
N PRO A 86 -18.15 -13.11 12.30
CA PRO A 86 -17.30 -12.94 11.11
C PRO A 86 -17.50 -11.62 10.36
N VAL A 87 -16.43 -10.86 10.09
CA VAL A 87 -16.50 -9.61 9.33
C VAL A 87 -16.18 -9.86 7.86
N ASP A 88 -17.20 -9.75 7.01
CA ASP A 88 -17.02 -9.85 5.56
C ASP A 88 -16.53 -8.53 4.96
N LEU A 89 -15.49 -8.63 4.13
CA LEU A 89 -15.05 -7.53 3.28
C LEU A 89 -15.93 -7.42 2.03
N VAL A 90 -16.28 -6.19 1.67
CA VAL A 90 -17.06 -5.92 0.45
C VAL A 90 -16.15 -6.14 -0.75
N LYS A 91 -16.56 -7.01 -1.68
CA LYS A 91 -15.85 -7.14 -2.96
C LYS A 91 -15.99 -5.86 -3.76
N THR A 92 -14.88 -5.41 -4.34
CA THR A 92 -14.84 -4.27 -5.26
C THR A 92 -14.37 -4.74 -6.63
N ASP A 93 -14.63 -3.94 -7.65
CA ASP A 93 -14.13 -4.18 -9.01
C ASP A 93 -12.62 -3.84 -9.14
N HIS A 94 -11.95 -3.51 -8.03
CA HIS A 94 -10.51 -3.24 -8.02
C HIS A 94 -9.73 -4.55 -8.15
N ARG A 95 -8.73 -4.60 -9.04
CA ARG A 95 -7.93 -5.82 -9.33
C ARG A 95 -7.32 -6.46 -8.07
N HIS A 96 -6.88 -5.65 -7.12
CA HIS A 96 -6.28 -6.15 -5.87
C HIS A 96 -7.28 -6.90 -4.95
N THR A 97 -8.57 -6.89 -5.25
CA THR A 97 -9.57 -7.74 -4.58
C THR A 97 -9.31 -9.24 -4.85
N GLU A 98 -8.64 -9.57 -5.94
CA GLU A 98 -8.23 -10.94 -6.29
C GLU A 98 -6.83 -11.32 -5.75
N GLY A 99 -6.15 -10.36 -5.10
CA GLY A 99 -4.81 -10.54 -4.55
C GLY A 99 -4.75 -11.40 -3.28
N TYR A 100 -3.54 -11.88 -2.98
CA TYR A 100 -3.20 -12.52 -1.72
C TYR A 100 -3.52 -11.61 -0.52
N LEU A 101 -3.21 -10.31 -0.60
CA LEU A 101 -3.45 -9.39 0.51
C LEU A 101 -4.93 -9.35 0.89
N HIS A 102 -5.83 -9.17 -0.09
CA HIS A 102 -7.28 -9.15 0.16
C HIS A 102 -7.78 -10.47 0.73
N SER A 103 -7.34 -11.60 0.13
CA SER A 103 -7.71 -12.94 0.56
C SER A 103 -7.30 -13.19 2.02
N ASP A 104 -6.10 -12.75 2.38
CA ASP A 104 -5.55 -13.00 3.70
C ASP A 104 -6.19 -12.14 4.79
N VAL A 105 -6.44 -10.85 4.53
CA VAL A 105 -7.22 -10.00 5.45
C VAL A 105 -8.65 -10.52 5.58
N THR A 106 -9.26 -10.99 4.49
CA THR A 106 -10.58 -11.62 4.54
C THR A 106 -10.56 -12.82 5.48
N ARG A 107 -9.55 -13.70 5.38
CA ARG A 107 -9.39 -14.84 6.28
C ARG A 107 -9.21 -14.43 7.74
N LEU A 108 -8.38 -13.41 8.01
CA LEU A 108 -8.18 -12.87 9.36
C LEU A 108 -9.50 -12.40 9.98
N LEU A 109 -10.29 -11.63 9.21
CA LEU A 109 -11.51 -10.96 9.69
C LEU A 109 -12.73 -11.88 9.73
N THR A 110 -12.79 -12.93 8.91
CA THR A 110 -13.95 -13.84 8.85
C THR A 110 -13.82 -15.03 9.80
N SER A 111 -12.61 -15.51 10.12
CA SER A 111 -12.45 -16.70 10.98
C SER A 111 -11.46 -16.49 12.12
N GLN A 112 -10.20 -16.18 11.82
CA GLN A 112 -9.12 -16.30 12.80
C GLN A 112 -9.26 -15.33 13.99
N LEU A 113 -9.51 -14.03 13.72
CA LEU A 113 -9.68 -13.04 14.77
C LEU A 113 -11.02 -13.21 15.52
N PRO A 114 -12.19 -13.39 14.86
CA PRO A 114 -13.44 -13.64 15.57
C PRO A 114 -13.38 -14.78 16.59
N ASP A 115 -12.75 -15.90 16.21
CA ASP A 115 -12.64 -17.08 17.07
C ASP A 115 -11.80 -16.77 18.32
N LEU A 116 -10.59 -16.23 18.15
CA LEU A 116 -9.68 -15.92 19.25
C LEU A 116 -10.19 -14.78 20.15
N LEU A 117 -10.75 -13.72 19.56
CA LEU A 117 -11.27 -12.57 20.31
C LEU A 117 -12.57 -12.91 21.06
N GLY A 118 -13.31 -13.91 20.57
CA GLY A 118 -14.50 -14.47 21.22
C GLY A 118 -14.22 -15.07 22.61
N ASP A 119 -13.01 -15.56 22.86
CA ASP A 119 -12.65 -16.15 24.16
C ASP A 119 -12.15 -15.12 25.18
N LEU A 120 -11.94 -13.88 24.75
CA LEU A 120 -11.44 -12.80 25.61
C LEU A 120 -12.56 -12.17 26.45
N THR A 121 -12.17 -11.67 27.62
CA THR A 121 -13.05 -10.86 28.48
C THR A 121 -13.40 -9.52 27.81
N GLY A 122 -14.53 -8.93 28.20
CA GLY A 122 -14.96 -7.63 27.67
C GLY A 122 -13.88 -6.54 27.77
N ALA A 123 -13.18 -6.45 28.90
CA ALA A 123 -12.11 -5.47 29.07
C ALA A 123 -10.92 -5.69 28.11
N GLN A 124 -10.54 -6.94 27.87
CA GLN A 124 -9.47 -7.27 26.92
C GLN A 124 -9.90 -6.91 25.48
N ARG A 125 -11.15 -7.20 25.11
CA ARG A 125 -11.70 -6.84 23.79
C ARG A 125 -11.73 -5.33 23.57
N HIS A 126 -12.14 -4.55 24.57
CA HIS A 126 -12.14 -3.09 24.47
C HIS A 126 -10.71 -2.54 24.33
N SER A 127 -9.76 -3.08 25.08
CA SER A 127 -8.35 -2.66 24.98
C SER A 127 -7.76 -2.94 23.59
N ILE A 128 -8.12 -4.07 22.98
CA ILE A 128 -7.73 -4.41 21.59
C ILE A 128 -8.43 -3.48 20.60
N ALA A 129 -9.72 -3.18 20.82
CA ALA A 129 -10.47 -2.25 19.99
C ALA A 129 -9.83 -0.85 19.96
N ASP A 130 -9.39 -0.35 21.12
CA ASP A 130 -8.72 0.95 21.23
C ASP A 130 -7.37 0.95 20.50
N GLU A 131 -6.60 -0.13 20.59
CA GLU A 131 -5.36 -0.30 19.83
C GLU A 131 -5.59 -0.34 18.31
N LEU A 132 -6.61 -1.06 17.84
CA LEU A 132 -6.95 -1.10 16.41
C LEU A 132 -7.38 0.28 15.89
N VAL A 133 -8.09 1.08 16.71
CA VAL A 133 -8.42 2.47 16.38
C VAL A 133 -7.16 3.32 16.30
N LEU A 134 -6.24 3.21 17.28
CA LEU A 134 -4.98 3.95 17.26
C LEU A 134 -4.11 3.61 16.04
N ASP A 135 -4.09 2.36 15.60
CA ASP A 135 -3.38 1.95 14.38
C ASP A 135 -4.05 2.48 13.10
N ALA A 136 -5.39 2.46 13.04
CA ALA A 136 -6.14 3.01 11.91
C ALA A 136 -6.02 4.53 11.79
N ASP A 137 -6.17 5.26 12.90
CA ASP A 137 -6.02 6.71 12.95
C ASP A 137 -4.59 7.12 12.55
N ALA A 138 -3.59 6.37 12.98
CA ALA A 138 -2.20 6.60 12.59
C ALA A 138 -1.97 6.40 11.08
N ARG A 139 -2.60 5.39 10.46
CA ARG A 139 -2.56 5.20 8.99
C ARG A 139 -3.24 6.36 8.28
N ALA A 140 -4.43 6.74 8.71
CA ALA A 140 -5.20 7.83 8.09
C ALA A 140 -4.42 9.15 8.15
N GLU A 141 -3.84 9.47 9.31
CA GLU A 141 -3.01 10.66 9.48
C GLU A 141 -1.73 10.59 8.62
N ALA A 142 -1.10 9.42 8.54
CA ALA A 142 0.08 9.25 7.70
C ALA A 142 -0.23 9.50 6.22
N LEU A 143 -1.31 8.92 5.69
CA LEU A 143 -1.75 9.14 4.31
C LEU A 143 -2.06 10.62 4.05
N ARG A 144 -2.72 11.30 4.99
CA ARG A 144 -3.04 12.73 4.88
C ARG A 144 -1.78 13.60 4.78
N LEU A 145 -0.73 13.24 5.49
CA LEU A 145 0.50 14.02 5.54
C LEU A 145 1.47 13.67 4.39
N LEU A 146 1.59 12.41 4.01
CA LEU A 146 2.49 11.96 2.93
C LEU A 146 2.13 12.56 1.57
N VAL A 147 0.84 12.72 1.32
CA VAL A 147 0.28 13.38 0.12
C VAL A 147 0.73 14.84 -0.03
N THR A 148 1.19 15.48 1.05
CA THR A 148 1.68 16.86 0.99
C THR A 148 3.10 16.96 0.41
N GLY A 149 3.82 15.85 0.27
CA GLY A 149 5.21 15.85 -0.18
C GLY A 149 6.22 16.35 0.86
N TRP A 150 5.80 16.53 2.12
CA TRP A 150 6.67 16.99 3.21
C TRP A 150 6.86 15.93 4.27
N ASP A 151 8.07 15.90 4.82
CA ASP A 151 8.38 15.03 5.96
C ASP A 151 7.65 15.50 7.23
N PRO A 152 7.31 14.58 8.14
CA PRO A 152 6.71 14.96 9.40
C PRO A 152 7.64 15.86 10.21
N GLU A 153 7.13 16.99 10.70
CA GLU A 153 7.85 17.81 11.69
C GLU A 153 8.00 17.08 13.04
N SER A 154 7.09 16.16 13.34
CA SER A 154 7.11 15.37 14.57
C SER A 154 7.98 14.13 14.41
N THR A 155 9.03 14.04 15.22
CA THR A 155 9.94 12.89 15.28
C THR A 155 9.25 11.61 15.79
N THR A 156 8.13 11.75 16.52
CA THR A 156 7.29 10.63 17.00
C THR A 156 6.19 10.26 16.00
N SER A 157 6.18 10.87 14.81
CA SER A 157 5.17 10.60 13.81
C SER A 157 5.21 9.15 13.35
N ARG A 158 4.02 8.55 13.27
CA ARG A 158 3.85 7.20 12.72
C ARG A 158 3.97 7.17 11.20
N ILE A 159 4.14 8.30 10.51
CA ILE A 159 4.44 8.35 9.07
C ILE A 159 5.66 7.49 8.73
N TRP A 160 6.69 7.48 9.58
CA TRP A 160 7.90 6.69 9.39
C TRP A 160 7.63 5.20 9.24
N GLN A 161 6.50 4.71 9.72
CA GLN A 161 6.09 3.33 9.50
C GLN A 161 5.70 3.03 8.06
N MET A 162 5.23 4.03 7.31
CA MET A 162 4.98 3.88 5.88
C MET A 162 6.28 3.62 5.13
N CYS A 163 7.40 4.20 5.61
CA CYS A 163 8.74 3.92 5.07
C CYS A 163 9.13 2.45 5.25
N GLU A 164 8.82 1.85 6.40
CA GLU A 164 9.12 0.44 6.68
C GLU A 164 8.30 -0.52 5.80
N VAL A 165 7.04 -0.18 5.52
CA VAL A 165 6.19 -0.93 4.56
C VAL A 165 6.78 -0.90 3.15
N THR A 166 7.35 0.24 2.74
CA THR A 166 8.06 0.37 1.46
C THR A 166 9.44 -0.28 1.44
N ARG A 167 9.93 -0.77 2.59
CA ARG A 167 11.29 -1.32 2.76
C ARG A 167 11.34 -2.85 2.73
N SER A 168 10.21 -3.58 2.76
CA SER A 168 10.13 -5.03 3.06
C SER A 168 10.77 -6.01 2.06
N MET A 169 11.74 -5.57 1.27
CA MET A 169 12.61 -6.43 0.44
C MET A 169 14.07 -6.47 0.88
N SER A 170 14.48 -5.73 1.91
CA SER A 170 15.88 -5.71 2.36
C SER A 170 16.28 -6.85 3.31
N PHE A 171 15.32 -7.57 3.92
CA PHE A 171 15.63 -8.56 4.98
C PHE A 171 14.90 -9.90 4.79
N GLY A 172 15.13 -10.56 3.66
CA GLY A 172 14.99 -12.03 3.57
C GLY A 172 13.67 -12.64 4.03
N GLU A 173 12.56 -11.90 3.99
CA GLU A 173 11.24 -12.47 4.19
C GLU A 173 10.94 -13.39 3.01
N SER A 174 10.97 -14.70 3.27
CA SER A 174 10.53 -15.71 2.34
C SER A 174 9.02 -15.66 2.20
N GLY A 175 8.54 -14.79 1.32
CA GLY A 175 7.16 -14.66 0.86
C GLY A 175 7.13 -14.20 -0.61
N PRO A 176 5.97 -14.21 -1.28
CA PRO A 176 5.83 -13.54 -2.57
C PRO A 176 6.21 -12.06 -2.41
N LEU A 177 6.79 -11.44 -3.45
CA LEU A 177 7.00 -9.99 -3.50
C LEU A 177 5.70 -9.30 -3.05
N PRO A 178 5.75 -8.19 -2.28
CA PRO A 178 4.52 -7.47 -1.97
C PRO A 178 3.83 -7.10 -3.29
N GLU A 179 2.50 -7.17 -3.32
CA GLU A 179 1.75 -6.87 -4.54
C GLU A 179 2.12 -5.47 -5.06
N GLY A 180 2.53 -5.40 -6.34
CA GLY A 180 2.91 -4.16 -7.01
C GLY A 180 4.37 -3.72 -6.83
N GLY A 181 4.60 -2.41 -6.90
CA GLY A 181 5.91 -1.76 -7.00
C GLY A 181 6.73 -1.74 -5.71
N ALA A 182 6.17 -2.22 -4.60
CA ALA A 182 6.79 -2.19 -3.29
C ALA A 182 8.20 -2.77 -3.25
N GLY A 183 8.43 -3.89 -3.94
CA GLY A 183 9.75 -4.53 -3.92
C GLY A 183 10.83 -3.81 -4.72
N TRP A 184 10.46 -2.78 -5.47
CA TRP A 184 11.35 -2.11 -6.41
C TRP A 184 11.86 -0.76 -5.93
N ILE A 185 11.18 -0.16 -4.93
CA ILE A 185 11.63 1.10 -4.31
C ILE A 185 13.09 0.98 -3.86
N ASN A 186 13.43 -0.10 -3.15
CA ASN A 186 14.77 -0.28 -2.59
C ASN A 186 15.86 -0.51 -3.65
N ARG A 187 15.50 -0.95 -4.86
CA ARG A 187 16.48 -1.22 -5.94
C ARG A 187 16.84 0.05 -6.70
N VAL A 188 15.95 1.03 -6.74
CA VAL A 188 16.07 2.21 -7.60
C VAL A 188 16.36 3.48 -6.81
N TRP A 189 15.78 3.63 -5.61
CA TRP A 189 15.87 4.83 -4.79
C TRP A 189 16.47 4.48 -3.41
N GLU A 190 17.75 4.06 -3.37
CA GLU A 190 18.45 3.55 -2.19
C GLU A 190 17.92 4.11 -0.84
N THR A 191 17.71 3.20 0.13
CA THR A 191 16.94 3.32 1.39
C THR A 191 17.22 4.50 2.37
N GLN A 192 17.87 5.57 1.96
CA GLN A 192 18.20 6.75 2.78
C GLN A 192 17.16 7.88 2.68
N GLY A 193 16.09 7.69 1.91
CA GLY A 193 15.03 8.70 1.75
C GLY A 193 14.17 8.90 2.99
N SER A 194 13.82 10.16 3.23
CA SER A 194 12.77 10.57 4.15
C SER A 194 11.39 10.08 3.71
N PRO A 195 10.34 10.12 4.57
CA PRO A 195 9.03 9.60 4.23
C PRO A 195 8.43 10.19 2.96
N ALA A 196 8.59 11.50 2.74
CA ALA A 196 8.11 12.15 1.54
C ALA A 196 8.81 11.61 0.28
N GLY A 197 10.13 11.43 0.32
CA GLY A 197 10.88 10.88 -0.81
C GLY A 197 10.44 9.46 -1.17
N ARG A 198 10.23 8.60 -0.17
CA ARG A 198 9.75 7.23 -0.39
C ARG A 198 8.33 7.20 -0.95
N TRP A 199 7.48 8.11 -0.50
CA TRP A 199 6.12 8.23 -1.00
C TRP A 199 6.08 8.77 -2.43
N GLY A 200 6.93 9.74 -2.76
CA GLY A 200 7.13 10.21 -4.14
C GLY A 200 7.50 9.07 -5.08
N ALA A 201 8.49 8.25 -4.72
CA ALA A 201 8.89 7.07 -5.49
C ALA A 201 7.73 6.06 -5.66
N ARG A 202 7.00 5.79 -4.57
CA ARG A 202 5.78 4.95 -4.60
C ARG A 202 4.76 5.46 -5.62
N ASP A 203 4.51 6.77 -5.65
CA ASP A 203 3.49 7.36 -6.51
C ASP A 203 3.81 7.16 -8.00
N ARG A 204 5.09 7.26 -8.38
CA ARG A 204 5.52 7.00 -9.75
C ARG A 204 5.28 5.53 -10.13
N LEU A 205 5.62 4.58 -9.24
CA LEU A 205 5.39 3.16 -9.49
C LEU A 205 3.89 2.82 -9.60
N MET A 206 3.09 3.34 -8.68
CA MET A 206 1.64 3.15 -8.68
C MET A 206 0.99 3.69 -9.96
N ARG A 207 1.47 4.83 -10.46
CA ARG A 207 0.98 5.39 -11.72
C ARG A 207 1.34 4.49 -12.91
N LEU A 208 2.55 3.97 -12.99
CA LEU A 208 2.95 3.05 -14.06
C LEU A 208 2.07 1.79 -14.09
N GLU A 209 1.79 1.21 -12.93
CA GLU A 209 0.88 0.07 -12.83
C GLU A 209 -0.54 0.39 -13.27
N GLN A 210 -1.07 1.55 -12.86
CA GLN A 210 -2.39 1.99 -13.29
C GLN A 210 -2.45 2.13 -14.83
N LEU A 211 -1.43 2.71 -15.46
CA LEU A 211 -1.39 2.88 -16.91
C LEU A 211 -1.37 1.54 -17.64
N VAL A 212 -0.66 0.53 -17.11
CA VAL A 212 -0.67 -0.83 -17.66
C VAL A 212 -2.07 -1.43 -17.62
N GLU A 213 -2.79 -1.28 -16.51
CA GLU A 213 -4.15 -1.80 -16.38
C GLU A 213 -5.15 -1.05 -17.24
N ALA A 214 -5.06 0.28 -17.30
CA ALA A 214 -5.92 1.08 -18.16
C ALA A 214 -5.70 0.72 -19.64
N CYS A 215 -4.45 0.45 -20.05
CA CYS A 215 -4.13 -0.02 -21.39
C CYS A 215 -4.78 -1.38 -21.67
N LYS A 216 -4.66 -2.34 -20.75
CA LYS A 216 -5.29 -3.67 -20.88
C LYS A 216 -6.82 -3.57 -20.94
N ALA A 217 -7.43 -2.76 -20.06
CA ALA A 217 -8.87 -2.52 -20.04
C ALA A 217 -9.38 -1.88 -21.34
N HIS A 218 -8.55 -1.09 -22.02
CA HIS A 218 -8.82 -0.52 -23.34
C HIS A 218 -8.65 -1.53 -24.50
N GLY A 219 -8.26 -2.77 -24.22
CA GLY A 219 -7.97 -3.79 -25.24
C GLY A 219 -6.53 -3.75 -25.79
N GLY A 220 -5.65 -2.98 -25.15
CA GLY A 220 -4.23 -2.95 -25.46
C GLY A 220 -3.44 -4.09 -24.83
N ARG A 221 -2.16 -4.13 -25.19
CA ARG A 221 -1.16 -5.04 -24.59
C ARG A 221 -0.17 -4.20 -23.82
N ALA A 222 -0.08 -4.46 -22.53
CA ALA A 222 0.85 -3.76 -21.68
C ALA A 222 1.48 -4.73 -20.71
N GLU A 223 2.78 -4.57 -20.53
CA GLU A 223 3.54 -5.24 -19.50
C GLU A 223 4.40 -4.19 -18.81
N VAL A 224 4.47 -4.30 -17.49
CA VAL A 224 5.62 -3.80 -16.78
C VAL A 224 6.73 -4.76 -17.19
N GLU A 225 7.72 -4.30 -17.96
CA GLU A 225 8.86 -5.16 -18.33
C GLU A 225 9.56 -5.66 -17.05
N GLU A 226 10.64 -6.45 -17.15
CA GLU A 226 11.48 -6.84 -16.00
C GLU A 226 11.92 -5.65 -15.10
N ASN A 227 11.70 -4.42 -15.56
CA ASN A 227 11.84 -3.16 -14.87
C ASN A 227 10.49 -2.43 -14.62
N PRO A 228 10.07 -2.23 -13.36
CA PRO A 228 8.85 -1.51 -13.01
C PRO A 228 8.95 0.00 -12.91
N THR A 229 10.11 0.57 -13.23
CA THR A 229 10.21 2.02 -13.51
C THR A 229 9.88 2.35 -14.95
N HIS A 230 9.40 1.37 -15.73
CA HIS A 230 9.06 1.50 -17.14
C HIS A 230 7.78 0.71 -17.45
N ALA A 231 6.79 1.40 -18.03
CA ALA A 231 5.63 0.76 -18.64
C ALA A 231 5.77 0.80 -20.16
N HIS A 232 5.70 -0.37 -20.80
CA HIS A 232 5.59 -0.50 -22.24
C HIS A 232 4.13 -0.75 -22.64
N LEU A 233 3.56 0.19 -23.38
CA LEU A 233 2.12 0.27 -23.64
C LEU A 233 1.87 0.18 -25.14
N VAL A 234 1.20 -0.88 -25.59
CA VAL A 234 0.77 -1.07 -26.97
C VAL A 234 -0.73 -0.88 -27.02
N VAL A 235 -1.16 0.29 -27.46
CA VAL A 235 -2.54 0.76 -27.41
C VAL A 235 -3.14 0.69 -28.83
N PRO A 236 -4.29 0.03 -29.04
CA PRO A 236 -4.96 0.07 -30.33
C PRO A 236 -5.49 1.48 -30.59
N ARG A 237 -5.37 1.99 -31.83
CA ARG A 237 -5.80 3.37 -32.15
C ARG A 237 -7.29 3.61 -31.92
N THR A 238 -8.08 2.56 -32.10
CA THR A 238 -9.48 2.48 -31.72
C THR A 238 -9.76 1.11 -31.10
N PRO A 239 -10.79 0.94 -30.25
CA PRO A 239 -11.10 -0.36 -29.65
C PRO A 239 -11.34 -1.49 -30.66
N ASP A 240 -11.77 -1.15 -31.88
CA ASP A 240 -12.04 -2.08 -32.98
C ASP A 240 -10.90 -2.14 -34.01
N SER A 241 -9.76 -1.47 -33.77
CA SER A 241 -8.63 -1.46 -34.68
C SER A 241 -8.04 -2.86 -34.86
N PRO A 242 -7.58 -3.23 -36.07
CA PRO A 242 -6.79 -4.43 -36.28
C PRO A 242 -5.55 -4.44 -35.38
N LEU A 243 -5.05 -5.64 -35.03
CA LEU A 243 -3.91 -5.83 -34.10
C LEU A 243 -2.62 -5.10 -34.50
N ASP A 244 -2.49 -4.71 -35.76
CA ASP A 244 -1.31 -4.03 -36.32
C ASP A 244 -1.48 -2.49 -36.36
N ASP A 245 -2.67 -1.96 -36.09
CA ASP A 245 -2.97 -0.52 -36.04
C ASP A 245 -2.92 -0.01 -34.60
N VAL A 246 -1.68 0.08 -34.09
CA VAL A 246 -1.38 0.39 -32.70
C VAL A 246 -0.49 1.61 -32.58
N ASP A 247 -0.64 2.33 -31.47
CA ASP A 247 0.34 3.27 -30.96
C ASP A 247 1.13 2.62 -29.83
N ILE A 248 2.44 2.86 -29.82
CA ILE A 248 3.34 2.29 -28.83
C ILE A 248 3.93 3.43 -28.01
N PHE A 249 3.76 3.35 -26.70
CA PHE A 249 4.26 4.33 -25.74
C PHE A 249 5.16 3.65 -24.71
N ASP A 250 6.23 4.35 -24.34
CA ASP A 250 7.06 4.05 -23.19
C ASP A 250 6.86 5.16 -22.15
N VAL A 251 6.49 4.78 -20.92
CA VAL A 251 6.38 5.71 -19.78
C VAL A 251 7.43 5.33 -18.76
N ARG A 252 8.28 6.27 -18.35
CA ARG A 252 9.44 5.98 -17.49
C ARG A 252 9.61 7.00 -16.39
N VAL A 253 10.19 6.57 -15.27
CA VAL A 253 10.60 7.44 -14.16
C VAL A 253 11.75 8.38 -14.54
N HIS A 254 12.60 7.99 -15.49
CA HIS A 254 13.76 8.80 -15.89
C HIS A 254 14.12 8.66 -17.38
N ASP A 255 14.89 9.62 -17.88
CA ASP A 255 15.41 9.64 -19.26
C ASP A 255 16.77 8.90 -19.42
N ARG A 256 17.48 8.59 -18.32
CA ARG A 256 18.82 7.94 -18.34
C ARG A 256 18.75 6.42 -18.15
N ARG A 257 19.90 5.74 -17.97
CA ARG A 257 19.94 4.28 -17.86
C ARG A 257 19.37 3.83 -16.53
N TRP A 258 18.66 2.70 -16.57
CA TRP A 258 17.96 2.01 -15.47
C TRP A 258 18.83 1.62 -14.26
N ASP A 259 20.15 1.80 -14.34
CA ASP A 259 21.17 1.35 -13.39
C ASP A 259 21.79 2.51 -12.57
N THR A 260 21.36 3.75 -12.76
CA THR A 260 21.88 4.87 -11.96
C THR A 260 21.03 5.03 -10.70
N GLU A 261 21.64 4.73 -9.55
CA GLU A 261 21.13 4.78 -8.17
C GLU A 261 20.68 6.18 -7.68
N ASP A 262 20.47 7.14 -8.58
CA ASP A 262 20.24 8.58 -8.29
C ASP A 262 18.95 9.14 -8.93
N ALA A 263 17.94 8.30 -9.19
CA ALA A 263 16.66 8.80 -9.70
C ALA A 263 16.00 9.69 -8.65
N ASP A 264 15.67 10.94 -9.00
CA ASP A 264 14.91 11.82 -8.10
C ASP A 264 13.52 11.20 -7.85
N PRO A 265 13.15 10.89 -6.59
CA PRO A 265 11.84 10.30 -6.27
C PRO A 265 10.66 11.23 -6.59
N PHE A 266 10.92 12.51 -6.84
CA PHE A 266 9.93 13.50 -7.22
C PHE A 266 10.01 13.87 -8.71
N ALA A 267 10.87 13.24 -9.50
CA ALA A 267 10.91 13.51 -10.94
C ALA A 267 9.56 13.17 -11.61
N PRO A 268 9.12 13.97 -12.59
CA PRO A 268 7.95 13.64 -13.40
C PRO A 268 8.22 12.40 -14.28
N LEU A 269 7.15 11.74 -14.71
CA LEU A 269 7.21 10.61 -15.62
C LEU A 269 7.44 11.10 -17.06
N VAL A 270 8.46 10.56 -17.72
CA VAL A 270 8.78 10.85 -19.13
C VAL A 270 7.95 9.95 -20.03
N ILE A 271 7.22 10.57 -20.97
CA ILE A 271 6.38 9.86 -21.95
C ILE A 271 7.07 9.91 -23.32
N THR A 272 7.28 8.74 -23.92
CA THR A 272 7.89 8.60 -25.24
C THR A 272 6.97 7.81 -26.15
N ARG A 273 6.74 8.29 -27.38
CA ARG A 273 6.06 7.54 -28.44
C ARG A 273 7.08 6.86 -29.33
N ARG A 274 6.90 5.57 -29.60
CA ARG A 274 7.69 4.86 -30.62
C ARG A 274 7.07 5.06 -32.00
N LEU A 275 7.91 5.40 -32.97
CA LEU A 275 7.53 5.62 -34.36
C LEU A 275 8.34 4.68 -35.28
N PRO A 276 7.85 4.38 -36.50
CA PRO A 276 8.65 3.66 -37.48
C PRO A 276 9.93 4.46 -37.81
N GLY A 277 11.08 4.02 -37.28
CA GLY A 277 12.39 4.66 -37.50
C GLY A 277 12.92 5.50 -36.33
N GLY A 278 12.25 5.53 -35.17
CA GLY A 278 12.75 6.25 -34.00
C GLY A 278 11.77 6.34 -32.84
N SER A 279 12.04 7.27 -31.93
CA SER A 279 11.23 7.58 -30.76
C SER A 279 11.14 9.09 -30.56
N GLU A 280 9.99 9.57 -30.12
CA GLU A 280 9.71 10.97 -29.86
C GLU A 280 9.30 11.14 -28.40
N VAL A 281 10.00 12.01 -27.66
CA VAL A 281 9.59 12.39 -26.30
C VAL A 281 8.40 13.34 -26.40
N LEU A 282 7.26 12.93 -25.84
CA LEU A 282 6.02 13.71 -25.86
C LEU A 282 5.97 14.74 -24.73
N GLY A 283 6.62 14.46 -23.60
CA GLY A 283 6.70 15.36 -22.46
C GLY A 283 6.95 14.66 -21.13
N GLU A 284 6.95 15.47 -20.08
CA GLU A 284 7.07 15.07 -18.67
C GLU A 284 5.73 15.32 -17.97
N VAL A 285 5.27 14.36 -17.16
CA VAL A 285 3.95 14.41 -16.51
C VAL A 285 4.04 13.96 -15.06
N GLU A 286 3.44 14.73 -14.15
CA GLU A 286 3.30 14.33 -12.75
C GLU A 286 2.33 13.15 -12.59
N PRO A 287 2.58 12.21 -11.66
CA PRO A 287 1.80 10.96 -11.56
C PRO A 287 0.32 11.15 -11.18
N ASP A 288 -0.06 12.30 -10.63
CA ASP A 288 -1.44 12.70 -10.28
C ASP A 288 -2.16 13.47 -11.40
N ASP A 289 -1.48 13.87 -12.48
CA ASP A 289 -2.07 14.70 -13.54
C ASP A 289 -2.76 13.86 -14.63
N ASP A 290 -3.96 13.38 -14.30
CA ASP A 290 -4.80 12.58 -15.22
C ASP A 290 -5.10 13.30 -16.55
N ASP A 291 -5.18 14.64 -16.54
CA ASP A 291 -5.49 15.43 -17.74
C ASP A 291 -4.29 15.53 -18.69
N ALA A 292 -3.08 15.73 -18.17
CA ALA A 292 -1.87 15.70 -18.98
C ALA A 292 -1.61 14.31 -19.56
N PHE A 293 -1.87 13.24 -18.80
CA PHE A 293 -1.81 11.88 -19.32
C PHE A 293 -2.82 11.64 -20.44
N ALA A 294 -4.09 12.03 -20.25
CA ALA A 294 -5.12 11.89 -21.28
C ALA A 294 -4.77 12.67 -22.55
N LYS A 295 -4.17 13.86 -22.40
CA LYS A 295 -3.73 14.68 -23.53
C LYS A 295 -2.59 14.05 -24.34
N LEU A 296 -1.62 13.40 -23.67
CA LEU A 296 -0.43 12.86 -24.32
C LEU A 296 -0.59 11.41 -24.80
N LEU A 297 -1.29 10.58 -24.04
CA LEU A 297 -1.47 9.14 -24.32
C LEU A 297 -2.85 8.81 -24.91
N GLY A 298 -3.87 9.63 -24.61
CA GLY A 298 -5.26 9.43 -25.04
C GLY A 298 -6.22 9.19 -23.87
N GLU A 299 -7.53 9.35 -24.14
CA GLU A 299 -8.62 9.27 -23.15
C GLU A 299 -8.72 7.93 -22.40
N TRP A 300 -8.13 6.87 -22.94
CA TRP A 300 -8.13 5.55 -22.30
C TRP A 300 -7.46 5.54 -20.93
N THR A 301 -6.53 6.49 -20.66
CA THR A 301 -5.88 6.61 -19.35
C THR A 301 -6.88 6.91 -18.23
N ARG A 302 -8.05 7.47 -18.55
CA ARG A 302 -9.12 7.80 -17.59
C ARG A 302 -10.04 6.63 -17.26
N LEU A 303 -9.91 5.48 -17.94
CA LEU A 303 -10.70 4.28 -17.63
C LEU A 303 -10.48 3.83 -16.17
N LEU A 304 -9.27 4.07 -15.65
CA LEU A 304 -8.93 3.89 -14.25
C LEU A 304 -8.24 5.18 -13.77
N PRO A 305 -8.87 6.07 -13.01
CA PRO A 305 -8.24 7.32 -12.58
C PRO A 305 -7.03 7.05 -11.67
N SER A 306 -6.14 8.05 -11.52
CA SER A 306 -4.96 7.91 -10.67
C SER A 306 -5.37 7.62 -9.21
N PRO A 307 -4.82 6.58 -8.56
CA PRO A 307 -4.93 6.42 -7.12
C PRO A 307 -3.94 7.35 -6.37
N VAL A 308 -3.07 8.05 -7.10
CA VAL A 308 -2.13 9.04 -6.57
C VAL A 308 -2.89 10.35 -6.39
N VAL A 309 -2.81 10.91 -5.20
CA VAL A 309 -3.30 12.24 -4.88
C VAL A 309 -2.11 12.99 -4.28
N ILE A 310 -1.78 14.16 -4.81
CA ILE A 310 -0.77 15.07 -4.23
C ILE A 310 -1.50 16.36 -3.84
N ASP A 311 -1.38 16.77 -2.58
CA ASP A 311 -1.95 18.03 -2.11
C ASP A 311 -0.96 19.16 -2.36
N ARG A 312 -1.20 19.90 -3.44
CA ARG A 312 -0.40 21.05 -3.87
C ARG A 312 -0.86 22.37 -3.27
N SER A 313 -1.78 22.38 -2.30
CA SER A 313 -2.33 23.61 -1.71
C SER A 313 -1.30 24.47 -0.94
N ARG A 314 -0.05 23.98 -0.83
CA ARG A 314 1.07 24.65 -0.17
C ARG A 314 2.14 25.20 -1.12
N GLU A 315 1.97 25.05 -2.44
CA GLU A 315 2.80 25.71 -3.48
C GLU A 315 2.33 27.16 -3.74
#